data_AF-A0A927EEU4-F1
#
_entry.id   AF-A0A927EEU4-F1
#
_cell.length_a   1.000
_cell.length_b   1.000
_cell.length_c   1.000
_cell.angle_alpha   90.00
_cell.angle_beta   90.00
_cell.angle_gamma   90.00
#
_symmetry.space_group_name_H-M   'P 1'
#
loop_
_entity.id
_entity.type
_entity.pdbx_description
1 polymer ?
#
loop_
_entity_poly.entity_id
_entity_poly.type
_entity_poly.pdbx_seq_one_letter_code
_entity_poly.pdbx_strand_id
1 'polypeptide(L)' 'MPLIRIESVEDAASGRFAIEIYYPADAERPLVTTAPRYKSAAAAEQDTIAILASTANNPAPEEPANRR' A
#
# COMPACT_ATOMS: atom_id res chain seq x y z
N MET A 1 3.31 -19.52 -4.64
CA MET A 1 4.18 -18.32 -4.69
C MET A 1 3.33 -17.11 -4.33
N PRO A 2 3.83 -16.13 -3.55
CA PRO A 2 3.09 -14.89 -3.28
C PRO A 2 2.86 -14.12 -4.58
N LEU A 3 1.66 -13.55 -4.76
CA LEU A 3 1.31 -12.77 -5.95
C LEU A 3 1.82 -11.33 -5.91
N ILE A 4 1.86 -10.75 -4.71
CA ILE A 4 2.32 -9.38 -4.46
C ILE A 4 3.39 -9.39 -3.37
N ARG A 5 4.29 -8.42 -3.43
CA ARG A 5 5.23 -8.08 -2.35
C ARG A 5 4.97 -6.63 -1.95
N ILE A 6 4.88 -6.38 -0.65
CA ILE A 6 4.68 -5.04 -0.10
C ILE A 6 5.86 -4.72 0.81
N GLU A 7 6.50 -3.58 0.60
CA GLU A 7 7.67 -3.16 1.37
C GLU A 7 7.52 -1.73 1.89
N SER A 8 8.10 -1.50 3.07
CA SER A 8 8.27 -0.18 3.65
C SER A 8 9.65 0.34 3.25
N VAL A 9 9.71 1.42 2.49
CA VAL A 9 10.96 1.97 1.94
C VAL A 9 11.17 3.38 2.44
N GLU A 10 12.38 3.67 2.91
CA GLU A 10 12.76 5.01 3.35
C GLU A 10 13.03 5.93 2.16
N ASP A 11 12.36 7.08 2.14
CA ASP A 11 12.67 8.17 1.23
C ASP A 11 13.81 9.00 1.83
N ALA A 12 14.99 8.92 1.22
CA ALA A 12 16.20 9.59 1.69
C ALA A 12 16.07 11.13 1.72
N ALA A 13 15.19 11.72 0.90
CA ALA A 13 14.99 13.17 0.88
C ALA A 13 14.25 13.69 2.12
N SER A 14 13.26 12.93 2.61
CA SER A 14 12.41 13.34 3.73
C SER A 14 12.69 12.60 5.04
N GLY A 15 13.44 11.49 5.01
CA GLY A 15 13.62 10.58 6.15
C GLY A 15 12.32 9.90 6.59
N ARG A 16 11.31 9.87 5.72
CA ARG A 16 10.02 9.23 5.97
C ARG A 16 9.89 7.97 5.15
N PHE A 17 9.06 7.06 5.62
CA PHE A 17 8.79 5.81 4.93
C PHE A 17 7.57 5.95 4.02
N ALA A 18 7.67 5.35 2.85
CA ALA A 18 6.59 5.09 1.90
C ALA A 18 6.30 3.59 1.85
N ILE A 19 5.18 3.22 1.24
CA ILE A 19 4.82 1.84 0.93
C ILE A 19 5.03 1.61 -0.56
N GLU A 20 5.75 0.55 -0.90
CA GLU A 20 5.92 0.07 -2.27
C GLU A 20 5.20 -1.27 -2.46
N ILE A 21 4.45 -1.38 -3.55
CA ILE A 21 3.72 -2.60 -3.91
C ILE A 21 4.26 -3.11 -5.24
N TYR A 22 4.73 -4.35 -5.24
CA TYR A 22 5.32 -5.03 -6.38
C TYR A 22 4.35 -6.09 -6.92
N TYR A 23 4.14 -6.07 -8.23
CA TYR A 23 3.36 -7.07 -8.95
C TYR A 23 4.01 -7.35 -10.33
N PRO A 24 4.40 -8.60 -10.63
CA PRO A 24 4.43 -9.75 -9.73
C PRO A 24 5.37 -9.52 -8.53
N ALA A 25 5.30 -10.38 -7.50
CA ALA A 25 6.05 -10.20 -6.26
C ALA A 25 7.58 -10.07 -6.45
N ASP A 26 8.12 -10.65 -7.51
CA ASP A 26 9.54 -10.63 -7.90
C ASP A 26 9.89 -9.50 -8.89
N ALA A 27 8.96 -8.59 -9.19
CA ALA A 27 9.23 -7.44 -10.04
C ALA A 27 10.36 -6.58 -9.47
N GLU A 28 11.24 -6.10 -10.35
CA GLU A 28 12.36 -5.22 -9.99
C GLU A 28 11.91 -3.80 -9.63
N ARG A 29 10.72 -3.39 -10.09
CA ARG A 29 10.17 -2.04 -9.88
C ARG A 29 8.77 -2.15 -9.28
N PRO A 30 8.39 -1.24 -8.38
CA PRO A 30 7.06 -1.23 -7.80
C PRO A 30 6.03 -0.86 -8.86
N LEU A 31 4.85 -1.48 -8.77
CA LEU A 31 3.66 -1.07 -9.49
C LEU A 31 3.08 0.23 -8.89
N VAL A 32 3.16 0.36 -7.57
CA VAL A 32 2.66 1.52 -6.82
C VAL A 32 3.68 1.91 -5.75
N THR A 33 3.95 3.22 -5.65
CA THR A 33 4.70 3.83 -4.56
C THR A 33 3.83 4.92 -3.94
N THR A 34 3.57 4.86 -2.63
CA THR A 34 2.80 5.89 -1.93
C THR A 34 3.66 7.11 -1.62
N ALA A 35 3.03 8.23 -1.27
CA ALA A 35 3.77 9.38 -0.72
C ALA A 35 4.46 9.01 0.61
N PRO A 36 5.70 9.50 0.87
CA PRO A 36 6.43 9.20 2.10
C PRO A 36 5.85 10.00 3.28
N ARG A 37 5.20 9.29 4.21
CA ARG A 37 4.45 9.90 5.33
C ARG A 37 4.67 9.26 6.70
N TYR A 38 5.24 8.06 6.75
CA TYR A 38 5.42 7.34 8.01
C TYR A 38 6.75 7.68 8.67
N LYS A 39 6.79 7.68 10.01
CA LYS A 39 8.00 7.97 10.78
C LYS A 39 8.95 6.77 10.93
N SER A 40 8.48 5.57 10.63
CA SER A 40 9.26 4.34 10.71
C SER A 40 8.66 3.27 9.79
N ALA A 41 9.46 2.27 9.43
CA ALA A 41 8.99 1.10 8.68
C ALA A 41 7.86 0.37 9.42
N ALA A 42 7.97 0.19 10.74
CA ALA A 42 6.94 -0.46 11.55
C ALA A 42 5.59 0.27 11.50
N ALA A 43 5.60 1.61 11.48
CA ALA A 43 4.36 2.39 11.35
C ALA A 43 3.70 2.20 9.97
N ALA A 44 4.51 2.13 8.90
CA ALA A 44 4.03 1.87 7.55
C ALA A 44 3.44 0.45 7.41
N GLU A 45 4.10 -0.55 8.00
CA GLU A 45 3.61 -1.94 8.04
C GLU A 45 2.28 -2.07 8.79
N GLN A 46 2.18 -1.47 9.98
CA GLN A 46 0.95 -1.51 10.78
C GLN A 46 -0.23 -0.86 10.05
N ASP A 47 -0.02 0.29 9.41
CA ASP A 47 -1.07 0.96 8.63
C ASP A 47 -1.46 0.14 7.39
N THR A 48 -0.48 -0.49 6.72
CA THR A 48 -0.75 -1.42 5.61
C THR A 48 -1.68 -2.55 6.07
N ILE A 49 -1.38 -3.20 7.18
CA ILE A 49 -2.21 -4.27 7.75
C ILE A 49 -3.62 -3.74 8.07
N ALA A 50 -3.72 -2.55 8.67
CA ALA A 50 -5.01 -1.94 9.00
C ALA A 50 -5.84 -1.60 7.75
N ILE A 51 -5.22 -1.05 6.70
CA ILE A 51 -5.88 -0.74 5.43
C ILE A 51 -6.38 -2.02 4.76
N LEU A 52 -5.55 -3.07 4.70
CA LEU A 52 -5.95 -4.35 4.11
C LEU A 52 -7.10 -5.00 4.90
N ALA A 53 -6.99 -5.02 6.24
CA ALA A 53 -8.01 -5.59 7.11
C ALA A 53 -9.34 -4.80 7.03
N SER A 54 -9.28 -3.47 7.01
CA SER A 54 -10.48 -2.63 6.90
C SER A 54 -11.17 -2.79 5.55
N THR A 55 -10.40 -2.78 4.46
CA THR A 55 -10.94 -2.92 3.09
C THR A 55 -11.55 -4.31 2.85
N ALA A 56 -10.92 -5.36 3.38
CA ALA A 56 -11.43 -6.73 3.26
C ALA A 56 -12.75 -6.93 4.01
N ASN A 57 -12.93 -6.27 5.16
CA ASN A 57 -14.14 -6.40 5.97
C ASN A 57 -15.26 -5.43 5.59
N ASN A 58 -14.92 -4.28 4.99
CA ASN A 58 -15.88 -3.25 4.58
C ASN A 58 -15.63 -2.89 3.11
N PRO A 59 -16.04 -3.73 2.16
CA PRO A 59 -15.90 -3.42 0.75
C PRO A 59 -16.64 -2.11 0.43
N ALA A 60 -16.10 -1.33 -0.51
CA ALA A 60 -16.75 -0.11 -0.94
C ALA A 60 -18.20 -0.41 -1.38
N PRO A 61 -19.19 0.45 -1.06
CA PRO A 61 -20.53 0.30 -1.57
C PRO A 61 -20.50 0.22 -3.10
N GLU A 62 -21.29 -0.66 -3.70
CA GLU A 62 -21.46 -0.66 -5.16
C GLU A 62 -21.89 0.74 -5.61
N GLU A 63 -21.18 1.32 -6.57
CA GLU A 63 -21.59 2.61 -7.14
C GLU A 63 -23.02 2.47 -7.71
N PRO A 64 -23.95 3.38 -7.37
CA PRO A 64 -25.29 3.30 -7.90
C PRO A 64 -25.22 3.44 -9.43
N ALA A 65 -25.90 2.53 -10.14
CA ALA A 65 -25.84 2.35 -11.59
C ALA A 65 -26.34 3.54 -12.45
N ASN A 66 -26.47 4.75 -11.89
CA ASN A 66 -27.07 5.88 -12.58
C ASN A 66 -26.36 7.20 -12.27
N ARG A 67 -25.34 7.51 -13.07
CA ARG A 67 -25.05 8.88 -13.52
C ARG A 67 -25.10 8.87 -15.04
N ARG A 68 -26.29 9.14 -15.57
CA ARG A 68 -26.51 9.60 -16.95
C ARG A 68 -27.26 10.92 -16.86
#